data_AF-A0A1Q5URU9-F1
#
_entry.id   AF-A0A1Q5URU9-F1
#
_cell.length_a   1.000
_cell.length_b   1.000
_cell.length_c   1.000
_cell.angle_alpha   90.00
_cell.angle_beta   90.00
_cell.angle_gamma   90.00
#
_symmetry.space_group_name_H-M   'P 1'
#
loop_
_entity.id
_entity.type
_entity.pdbx_description
1 polymer ?
#
loop_
_entity_poly.entity_id
_entity_poly.type
_entity_poly.pdbx_seq_one_letter_code
_entity_poly.pdbx_strand_id
1 'polypeptide(L)'
;MGMHAEFENAVIAVSQMSFADTSSPEINTHEVNSRYLGGLLAAYDLSSDHRLLQKAIEVGDMLYAAFDTPNRMPIIYWDLHRAARQEEQIAEEIVSASELGSFILEFTRLSQITGDQKYYDAAQRVMAALERHQDSTKLTGVWPVVLNPRT
;
A
#
# COMPACT_ATOMS: atom_id res chain seq x y z
N MET A 1 8.54 10.38 23.25
CA MET A 1 9.82 9.85 23.77
C MET A 1 10.92 10.90 23.90
N GLY A 2 10.81 12.10 23.29
CA GLY A 2 11.81 13.18 23.45
C GLY A 2 13.15 12.93 22.73
N MET A 3 13.21 11.91 21.87
CA MET A 3 14.41 11.44 21.18
C MET A 3 14.63 12.20 19.85
N HIS A 4 14.80 13.52 19.94
CA HIS A 4 14.84 14.38 18.75
C HIS A 4 16.11 14.17 17.91
N ALA A 5 17.25 13.91 18.53
CA ALA A 5 18.52 13.67 17.83
C ALA A 5 18.50 12.33 17.09
N GLU A 6 17.97 11.28 17.73
CA GLU A 6 17.80 9.96 17.13
C GLU A 6 16.78 10.00 15.98
N PHE A 7 15.70 10.77 16.13
CA PHE A 7 14.74 11.00 15.07
C PHE A 7 15.40 11.67 13.85
N GLU A 8 16.15 12.76 14.03
CA GLU A 8 16.83 13.43 12.91
C GLU A 8 17.82 12.49 12.21
N ASN A 9 18.61 11.73 12.97
CA ASN A 9 19.53 10.74 12.41
C ASN A 9 18.79 9.69 11.56
N ALA A 10 17.63 9.22 12.02
CA ALA A 10 16.80 8.29 11.27
C ALA A 10 16.20 8.92 10.00
N VAL A 11 15.73 10.18 10.06
CA VAL A 11 15.22 10.91 8.89
C VAL A 11 16.31 11.07 7.83
N ILE A 12 17.54 11.44 8.23
CA ILE A 12 18.67 11.54 7.31
C ILE A 12 18.90 10.20 6.62
N ALA A 13 18.97 9.10 7.37
CA ALA A 13 19.17 7.78 6.80
C ALA A 13 18.07 7.40 5.80
N VAL A 14 16.80 7.56 6.18
CA VAL A 14 15.63 7.25 5.34
C VAL A 14 15.60 8.11 4.07
N SER A 15 15.96 9.39 4.17
CA SER A 15 15.98 10.30 3.02
C SER A 15 16.96 9.88 1.92
N GLN A 16 17.98 9.09 2.26
CA GLN A 16 18.99 8.57 1.34
C GLN A 16 18.65 7.18 0.78
N MET A 17 17.64 6.50 1.33
CA MET A 17 17.23 5.18 0.86
C MET A 17 16.48 5.26 -0.47
N SER A 18 16.62 4.22 -1.30
CA SER A 18 15.80 4.02 -2.49
C SER A 18 14.82 2.87 -2.26
N PHE A 19 13.56 3.07 -2.66
CA PHE A 19 12.51 2.05 -2.62
C PHE A 19 12.23 1.42 -4.00
N ALA A 20 13.06 1.73 -4.99
CA ALA A 20 12.87 1.29 -6.38
C ALA A 20 13.39 -0.14 -6.66
N ASP A 21 14.12 -0.75 -5.73
CA ASP A 21 14.77 -2.04 -5.94
C ASP A 21 14.84 -2.85 -4.63
N THR A 22 14.92 -4.18 -4.74
CA THR A 22 15.10 -5.10 -3.61
C THR A 22 15.77 -6.39 -4.07
N SER A 23 16.58 -6.99 -3.20
CA SER A 23 17.14 -8.33 -3.45
C SER A 23 16.12 -9.45 -3.26
N SER A 24 14.96 -9.15 -2.68
CA SER A 24 13.87 -10.12 -2.53
C SER A 24 13.22 -10.41 -3.89
N PRO A 25 12.87 -11.67 -4.21
CA PRO A 25 12.13 -11.97 -5.44
C PRO A 25 10.73 -11.32 -5.43
N GLU A 26 10.11 -11.21 -4.26
CA GLU A 26 8.79 -10.62 -4.07
C GLU A 26 8.73 -9.82 -2.76
N ILE A 27 7.76 -8.91 -2.66
CA ILE A 27 7.44 -8.18 -1.44
C ILE A 27 5.97 -8.39 -1.07
N ASN A 28 5.66 -8.37 0.23
CA ASN A 28 4.28 -8.32 0.69
C ASN A 28 3.82 -6.84 0.72
N THR A 29 2.93 -6.45 -0.20
CA THR A 29 2.49 -5.06 -0.37
C THR A 29 1.68 -4.56 0.83
N HIS A 30 0.93 -5.43 1.51
CA HIS A 30 0.22 -5.09 2.75
C HIS A 30 1.18 -4.71 3.89
N GLU A 31 2.26 -5.47 4.05
CA GLU A 31 3.27 -5.19 5.08
C GLU A 31 4.09 -3.95 4.74
N VAL A 32 4.35 -3.71 3.45
CA VAL A 32 5.02 -2.49 3.02
C VAL A 32 4.12 -1.26 3.23
N ASN A 33 2.83 -1.39 2.93
CA ASN A 33 1.83 -0.35 3.18
C ASN A 33 1.74 0.02 4.67
N SER A 34 1.46 -0.96 5.54
CA SER A 34 1.23 -0.68 6.97
C SER A 34 2.50 -0.25 7.71
N ARG A 35 3.68 -0.82 7.37
CA ARG A 35 4.94 -0.51 8.07
C ARG A 35 5.64 0.71 7.51
N TYR A 36 5.91 0.73 6.21
CA TYR A 36 6.73 1.79 5.61
C TYR A 36 5.87 3.00 5.30
N LEU A 37 4.81 2.86 4.50
CA LEU A 37 3.97 4.00 4.15
C LEU A 37 3.28 4.56 5.40
N GLY A 38 2.66 3.72 6.22
CA GLY A 38 2.04 4.12 7.48
C GLY A 38 3.04 4.80 8.44
N GLY A 39 4.24 4.25 8.59
CA GLY A 39 5.30 4.82 9.43
C GLY A 39 5.80 6.19 8.92
N LEU A 40 6.03 6.32 7.62
CA LEU A 40 6.46 7.57 6.99
C LEU A 40 5.40 8.66 7.10
N LEU A 41 4.13 8.32 6.85
CA LEU A 41 3.00 9.23 6.98
C LEU A 41 2.82 9.71 8.43
N ALA A 42 2.86 8.79 9.40
CA ALA A 42 2.76 9.15 10.81
C ALA A 42 3.93 10.04 11.26
N ALA A 43 5.15 9.73 10.83
CA ALA A 43 6.31 10.55 11.14
C ALA A 43 6.24 11.94 10.48
N TYR A 44 5.75 12.03 9.24
CA TYR A 44 5.47 13.31 8.59
C TYR A 44 4.40 14.11 9.33
N ASP A 45 3.27 13.50 9.68
CA ASP A 45 2.16 14.19 10.36
C ASP A 45 2.57 14.75 11.73
N LEU A 46 3.52 14.09 12.43
CA LEU A 46 4.04 14.54 13.72
C LEU A 46 5.18 15.55 13.62
N SER A 47 5.93 15.59 12.52
CA SER A 47 7.15 16.41 12.37
C SER A 47 7.06 17.54 11.34
N SER A 48 6.13 17.42 10.38
CA SER A 48 6.06 18.23 9.16
C SER A 48 7.34 18.21 8.30
N ASP A 49 8.18 17.18 8.46
CA ASP A 49 9.41 17.05 7.68
C ASP A 49 9.12 16.54 6.25
N HIS A 50 9.29 17.41 5.27
CA HIS A 50 8.94 17.11 3.88
C HIS A 50 9.82 16.02 3.25
N ARG A 51 11.00 15.71 3.82
CA ARG A 51 11.82 14.57 3.38
C ARG A 51 11.06 13.26 3.57
N LEU A 52 10.28 13.15 4.65
CA LEU A 52 9.45 11.97 4.93
C LEU A 52 8.27 11.89 3.99
N LEU A 53 7.64 13.03 3.66
CA LEU A 53 6.56 13.06 2.67
C LEU A 53 7.07 12.62 1.29
N GLN A 54 8.25 13.09 0.87
CA GLN A 54 8.85 12.67 -0.39
C GLN A 54 9.06 11.14 -0.43
N LYS A 55 9.55 10.55 0.66
CA LYS A 55 9.69 9.09 0.77
C LYS A 55 8.35 8.36 0.85
N ALA A 56 7.34 8.93 1.49
CA ALA A 56 5.99 8.37 1.50
C ALA A 56 5.41 8.32 0.08
N ILE A 57 5.63 9.36 -0.74
CA ILE A 57 5.24 9.38 -2.15
C ILE A 57 5.98 8.31 -2.94
N GLU A 58 7.30 8.17 -2.78
CA GLU A 58 8.09 7.11 -3.45
C GLU A 58 7.54 5.70 -3.13
N VAL A 59 7.27 5.42 -1.85
CA VAL A 59 6.68 4.13 -1.44
C VAL A 59 5.25 3.99 -1.96
N GLY A 60 4.44 5.04 -1.90
CA GLY A 60 3.07 5.04 -2.39
C GLY A 60 2.97 4.78 -3.89
N ASP A 61 3.85 5.37 -4.69
CA ASP A 61 3.92 5.14 -6.14
C ASP A 61 4.33 3.71 -6.48
N MET A 62 5.31 3.17 -5.74
CA MET A 62 5.71 1.77 -5.87
C MET A 62 4.55 0.82 -5.52
N LEU A 63 3.85 1.06 -4.40
CA LEU A 63 2.68 0.25 -4.01
C LEU A 63 1.52 0.40 -5.01
N TYR A 64 1.30 1.60 -5.54
CA TYR A 64 0.27 1.85 -6.55
C TYR A 64 0.51 1.03 -7.83
N ALA A 65 1.77 0.77 -8.21
CA ALA A 65 2.09 -0.06 -9.36
C ALA A 65 1.62 -1.53 -9.22
N ALA A 66 1.50 -2.04 -7.98
CA ALA A 66 0.96 -3.37 -7.72
C ALA A 66 -0.56 -3.49 -8.04
N PHE A 67 -1.25 -2.36 -8.23
CA PHE A 67 -2.65 -2.30 -8.66
C PHE A 67 -2.80 -2.26 -10.19
N ASP A 68 -1.70 -2.30 -10.96
CA ASP A 68 -1.74 -2.32 -12.42
C ASP A 68 -2.05 -3.73 -12.97
N THR A 69 -3.15 -4.30 -12.47
CA THR A 69 -3.75 -5.55 -12.93
C THR A 69 -4.99 -5.25 -13.78
N PRO A 70 -5.44 -6.18 -14.65
CA PRO A 70 -6.62 -5.96 -15.51
C PRO A 70 -7.89 -5.55 -14.75
N ASN A 71 -8.09 -6.09 -13.54
CA ASN A 71 -9.25 -5.79 -12.70
C ASN A 71 -8.98 -4.74 -11.60
N ARG A 72 -7.78 -4.14 -11.59
CA ARG A 72 -7.33 -3.12 -10.62
C ARG A 72 -7.31 -3.58 -9.17
N MET A 73 -7.23 -4.89 -8.93
CA MET A 73 -6.93 -5.43 -7.61
C MET A 73 -5.41 -5.45 -7.38
N PRO A 74 -4.95 -5.18 -6.16
CA PRO A 74 -3.53 -5.26 -5.85
C PRO A 74 -3.06 -6.71 -5.88
N ILE A 75 -1.80 -6.89 -6.30
CA ILE A 75 -1.04 -8.11 -6.00
C ILE A 75 -0.50 -7.98 -4.56
N ILE A 76 -0.74 -8.98 -3.71
CA ILE A 76 -0.28 -8.97 -2.32
C ILE A 76 1.18 -9.40 -2.23
N TYR A 77 1.55 -10.48 -2.91
CA TYR A 77 2.92 -10.97 -3.05
C TYR A 77 3.46 -10.54 -4.42
N TRP A 78 4.04 -9.35 -4.45
CA TRP A 78 4.34 -8.64 -5.68
C TRP A 78 5.82 -8.70 -6.05
N ASP A 79 6.11 -9.13 -7.28
CA ASP A 79 7.44 -9.07 -7.88
C ASP A 79 7.61 -7.76 -8.66
N LEU A 80 8.26 -6.79 -8.02
CA LEU A 80 8.51 -5.47 -8.61
C LEU A 80 9.47 -5.53 -9.82
N HIS A 81 10.32 -6.55 -9.91
CA HIS A 81 11.24 -6.71 -11.04
C HIS A 81 10.51 -7.13 -12.31
N ARG A 82 9.51 -8.00 -12.17
CA ARG A 82 8.60 -8.37 -13.27
C ARG A 82 7.79 -7.17 -13.74
N ALA A 83 7.26 -6.37 -12.80
CA ALA A 83 6.57 -5.14 -13.12
C ALA A 83 7.49 -4.14 -13.85
N ALA A 84 8.75 -3.99 -13.41
CA ALA A 84 9.73 -3.13 -14.07
C ALA A 84 10.07 -3.58 -15.51
N ARG A 85 9.97 -4.89 -15.80
CA ARG A 85 10.10 -5.45 -17.16
C ARG A 85 8.80 -5.39 -17.98
N GLN A 86 7.76 -4.74 -17.46
CA GLN A 86 6.44 -4.63 -18.09
C GLN A 86 5.80 -5.99 -18.38
N GLU A 87 6.09 -6.99 -17.53
CA GLU A 87 5.39 -8.27 -17.59
C GLU A 87 3.94 -8.11 -17.14
N GLU A 88 3.06 -9.00 -17.63
CA GLU A 88 1.66 -8.99 -17.23
C GLU A 88 1.50 -9.24 -15.72
N GLN A 89 0.71 -8.38 -15.09
CA GLN A 89 0.42 -8.43 -13.66
C GLN A 89 -1.00 -8.93 -13.44
N ILE A 90 -1.14 -10.04 -12.73
CA ILE A 90 -2.45 -10.65 -12.44
C ILE A 90 -2.52 -10.85 -10.92
N ALA A 91 -3.59 -10.35 -10.30
CA ALA A 91 -3.87 -10.58 -8.89
C ALA A 91 -3.90 -12.09 -8.56
N GLU A 92 -3.62 -12.47 -7.32
CA GLU A 92 -3.66 -13.87 -6.89
C GLU A 92 -5.10 -14.42 -6.89
N GLU A 93 -5.30 -15.74 -6.80
CA GLU A 93 -6.65 -16.33 -6.66
C GLU A 93 -7.10 -16.47 -5.21
N ILE A 94 -6.16 -16.33 -4.28
CA ILE A 94 -6.33 -16.64 -2.87
C ILE A 94 -5.50 -15.62 -2.09
N VAL A 95 -6.17 -14.66 -1.46
CA VAL A 95 -5.54 -13.64 -0.61
C VAL A 95 -6.30 -13.51 0.71
N SER A 96 -5.63 -13.08 1.77
CA SER A 96 -6.33 -12.73 3.01
C SER A 96 -7.22 -11.52 2.79
N ALA A 97 -8.47 -11.57 3.30
CA ALA A 97 -9.36 -10.43 3.30
C ALA A 97 -8.78 -9.22 4.05
N SER A 98 -7.99 -9.48 5.10
CA SER A 98 -7.33 -8.42 5.86
C SER A 98 -6.27 -7.72 5.02
N GLU A 99 -5.44 -8.47 4.29
CA GLU A 99 -4.37 -7.88 3.48
C GLU A 99 -4.95 -7.05 2.34
N LEU A 100 -5.98 -7.57 1.67
CA LEU A 100 -6.65 -6.90 0.57
C LEU A 100 -7.31 -5.58 1.01
N GLY A 101 -7.98 -5.56 2.16
CA GLY A 101 -8.69 -4.38 2.67
C GLY A 101 -7.84 -3.33 3.37
N SER A 102 -6.55 -3.58 3.60
CA SER A 102 -5.73 -2.77 4.52
C SER A 102 -4.91 -1.65 3.86
N PHE A 103 -5.23 -1.26 2.63
CA PHE A 103 -4.60 -0.10 1.97
C PHE A 103 -5.30 1.22 2.24
N ILE A 104 -6.58 1.17 2.62
CA ILE A 104 -7.48 2.33 2.57
C ILE A 104 -7.01 3.49 3.45
N LEU A 105 -6.47 3.24 4.63
CA LEU A 105 -6.10 4.31 5.56
C LEU A 105 -4.90 5.11 5.04
N GLU A 106 -3.81 4.41 4.71
CA GLU A 106 -2.55 5.00 4.25
C GLU A 106 -2.71 5.66 2.89
N PHE A 107 -3.39 5.00 1.94
CA PHE A 107 -3.62 5.56 0.60
C PHE A 107 -4.55 6.77 0.64
N THR A 108 -5.58 6.75 1.48
CA THR A 108 -6.43 7.94 1.69
C THR A 108 -5.60 9.09 2.27
N ARG A 109 -4.81 8.83 3.30
CA ARG A 109 -4.00 9.87 3.94
C ARG A 109 -2.97 10.46 2.97
N LEU A 110 -2.28 9.62 2.20
CA LEU A 110 -1.33 10.06 1.18
C LEU A 110 -2.02 10.95 0.14
N SER A 111 -3.22 10.59 -0.32
CA SER A 111 -4.00 11.40 -1.26
C SER A 111 -4.39 12.77 -0.67
N GLN A 112 -4.79 12.81 0.60
CA GLN A 112 -5.18 14.05 1.28
C GLN A 112 -4.02 15.05 1.37
N ILE A 113 -2.81 14.58 1.71
CA ILE A 113 -1.66 15.46 1.94
C ILE A 113 -0.90 15.82 0.65
N THR A 114 -1.01 15.00 -0.40
CA THR A 114 -0.37 15.26 -1.70
C THR A 114 -1.30 15.93 -2.70
N GLY A 115 -2.61 15.77 -2.54
CA GLY A 115 -3.61 16.16 -3.53
C GLY A 115 -3.80 15.18 -4.70
N ASP A 116 -2.98 14.12 -4.78
CA ASP A 116 -3.07 13.10 -5.83
C ASP A 116 -4.08 12.02 -5.44
N GLN A 117 -5.22 11.98 -6.12
CA GLN A 117 -6.33 11.07 -5.81
C GLN A 117 -6.07 9.62 -6.21
N LYS A 118 -5.01 9.33 -6.99
CA LYS A 118 -4.80 7.97 -7.52
C LYS A 118 -4.70 6.92 -6.42
N TYR A 119 -4.11 7.26 -5.27
CA TYR A 119 -3.98 6.32 -4.16
C TYR A 119 -5.36 6.03 -3.55
N TYR A 120 -6.12 7.06 -3.18
CA TYR A 120 -7.47 6.90 -2.64
C TYR A 120 -8.34 6.09 -3.60
N ASP A 121 -8.34 6.45 -4.88
CA ASP A 121 -9.13 5.77 -5.90
C ASP A 121 -8.78 4.28 -6.01
N ALA A 122 -7.49 3.93 -5.91
CA ALA A 122 -7.05 2.53 -5.94
C ALA A 122 -7.57 1.74 -4.74
N ALA A 123 -7.36 2.23 -3.52
CA ALA A 123 -7.79 1.53 -2.32
C ALA A 123 -9.32 1.50 -2.18
N GLN A 124 -10.01 2.57 -2.55
CA GLN A 124 -11.47 2.66 -2.48
C GLN A 124 -12.16 1.69 -3.44
N ARG A 125 -11.56 1.39 -4.60
CA ARG A 125 -12.09 0.34 -5.51
C ARG A 125 -12.15 -1.02 -4.84
N VAL A 126 -11.15 -1.35 -4.02
CA VAL A 126 -11.13 -2.60 -3.25
C VAL A 126 -12.25 -2.59 -2.21
N MET A 127 -12.40 -1.49 -1.46
CA MET A 127 -13.48 -1.34 -0.48
C MET A 127 -14.87 -1.45 -1.11
N ALA A 128 -15.07 -0.83 -2.27
CA ALA A 128 -16.33 -0.92 -3.02
C ALA A 128 -16.61 -2.34 -3.52
N ALA A 129 -15.58 -3.13 -3.85
CA ALA A 129 -15.76 -4.54 -4.19
C ALA A 129 -16.20 -5.34 -2.96
N LEU A 130 -15.52 -5.16 -1.82
CA LEU A 130 -15.91 -5.81 -0.56
C LEU A 130 -17.35 -5.47 -0.18
N GLU A 131 -17.74 -4.20 -0.27
CA GLU A 131 -19.11 -3.73 -0.01
C GLU A 131 -20.13 -4.43 -0.92
N ARG A 132 -19.89 -4.53 -2.23
CA ARG A 132 -20.80 -5.22 -3.16
C ARG A 132 -21.04 -6.68 -2.78
N HIS A 133 -20.05 -7.33 -2.16
CA HIS A 133 -20.16 -8.73 -1.76
C HIS A 133 -20.71 -8.93 -0.34
N GLN A 134 -20.86 -7.87 0.47
CA GLN A 134 -21.16 -7.99 1.90
C GLN A 134 -22.49 -8.70 2.21
N ASP A 135 -23.47 -8.59 1.31
CA ASP A 135 -24.79 -9.21 1.44
C ASP A 135 -24.85 -10.63 0.86
N SER A 136 -23.81 -11.03 0.13
CA SER A 136 -23.69 -12.35 -0.52
C SER A 136 -22.85 -13.35 0.28
N THR A 137 -22.31 -12.94 1.43
CA THR A 137 -21.52 -13.81 2.31
C THR A 137 -22.41 -14.77 3.12
N LYS A 138 -21.80 -15.79 3.75
CA LYS A 138 -22.54 -16.73 4.61
C LYS A 138 -23.23 -16.06 5.79
N LEU A 139 -22.64 -14.97 6.29
CA LEU A 139 -23.17 -14.13 7.36
C LEU A 139 -23.01 -12.69 6.90
N THR A 140 -24.13 -12.00 6.68
CA THR A 140 -24.17 -10.62 6.19
C THR A 140 -23.21 -9.72 6.96
N GLY A 141 -22.37 -8.98 6.24
CA GLY A 141 -21.36 -8.08 6.82
C GLY A 141 -20.12 -8.78 7.38
N VAL A 142 -19.99 -10.10 7.21
CA VAL A 142 -18.81 -10.87 7.62
C VAL A 142 -18.16 -11.50 6.38
N TRP A 143 -16.99 -10.97 5.99
CA TRP A 143 -16.20 -11.55 4.91
C TRP A 143 -15.48 -12.83 5.35
N PRO A 144 -15.30 -13.81 4.44
CA PRO A 144 -14.40 -14.93 4.65
C PRO A 144 -12.97 -14.46 4.95
N VAL A 145 -12.18 -15.29 5.64
CA VAL A 145 -10.76 -15.01 5.90
C VAL A 145 -9.96 -14.89 4.60
N VAL A 146 -10.36 -15.65 3.58
CA VAL A 146 -9.68 -15.75 2.29
C VAL A 146 -10.64 -15.39 1.17
N LEU A 147 -10.18 -14.58 0.22
CA LEU A 147 -10.95 -14.10 -0.93
C LEU A 147 -10.23 -14.43 -2.24
N ASN A 148 -10.98 -14.50 -3.33
CA ASN A 148 -10.44 -14.50 -4.67
C ASN A 148 -10.60 -13.10 -5.27
N PRO A 149 -9.53 -12.29 -5.36
CA PRO A 149 -9.61 -10.93 -5.87
C PRO A 149 -9.84 -10.90 -7.39
N ARG A 150 -9.73 -12.02 -8.12
CA ARG A 150 -10.00 -12.06 -9.56
C ARG A 150 -11.50 -12.01 -9.91
N THR A 151 -12.39 -12.30 -8.96
CA THR A 151 -13.83 -12.52 -9.21
C THR A 151 -14.72 -11.75 -8.25
#